data_AF-A0A398AWP0-F1
#
_entry.id   AF-A0A398AWP0-F1
#
_cell.length_a   1.000
_cell.length_b   1.000
_cell.length_c   1.000
_cell.angle_alpha   90.00
_cell.angle_beta   90.00
_cell.angle_gamma   90.00
#
_symmetry.space_group_name_H-M   'P 1'
#
loop_
_entity.id
_entity.type
_entity.pdbx_description
1 polymer ?
#
loop_
_entity_poly.entity_id
_entity_poly.type
_entity_poly.pdbx_seq_one_letter_code
_entity_poly.pdbx_strand_id
1 'polypeptide(L)'
;IPLLQLWEQSITGQITLRGVFVTPGSFRLSLAGPLTGTERLEGKNGNKVATAFLDILDISIAILLLRGSIVVEGTFIGAREFTLVVSGPIFGMPIPEPSLPDLRDDYTLYKKVITNQFHFNP
;
A
#
# COMPACT_ATOMS: atom_id res chain seq x y z
N ILE A 1 -19.95 25.34 4.58
CA ILE A 1 -19.43 24.05 4.04
C ILE A 1 -20.16 22.96 4.81
N PRO A 2 -21.01 22.14 4.19
CA PRO A 2 -21.83 21.20 4.95
C PRO A 2 -20.95 20.08 5.49
N LEU A 3 -21.17 19.73 6.76
CA LEU A 3 -20.40 18.75 7.53
C LEU A 3 -20.23 17.39 6.82
N LEU A 4 -21.22 17.01 6.01
CA LEU A 4 -21.19 15.80 5.18
C LEU A 4 -20.05 15.80 4.15
N GLN A 5 -19.80 16.94 3.51
CA GLN A 5 -18.77 17.06 2.48
C GLN A 5 -17.37 17.00 3.10
N LEU A 6 -17.22 17.51 4.34
CA LEU A 6 -16.02 17.34 5.14
C LEU A 6 -15.84 15.88 5.58
N TRP A 7 -16.92 15.16 5.89
CA TRP A 7 -16.87 13.75 6.28
C TRP A 7 -16.50 12.82 5.11
N GLU A 8 -17.10 13.03 3.94
CA GLU A 8 -16.73 12.31 2.71
C GLU A 8 -15.28 12.59 2.31
N GLN A 9 -14.80 13.83 2.45
CA GLN A 9 -13.39 14.14 2.24
C GLN A 9 -12.48 13.54 3.31
N SER A 10 -12.95 13.40 4.55
CA SER A 10 -12.13 12.90 5.66
C SER A 10 -11.87 11.39 5.62
N ILE A 11 -12.71 10.60 4.93
CA ILE A 11 -12.56 9.14 4.89
C ILE A 11 -12.27 8.62 3.48
N THR A 12 -12.88 9.20 2.45
CA THR A 12 -12.75 8.74 1.06
C THR A 12 -11.66 9.52 0.32
N GLY A 13 -10.90 8.83 -0.54
CA GLY A 13 -9.78 9.40 -1.30
C GLY A 13 -8.54 9.73 -0.47
N GLN A 14 -8.44 9.13 0.71
CA GLN A 14 -7.26 9.21 1.59
C GLN A 14 -6.09 8.34 1.08
N ILE A 15 -6.43 7.26 0.37
CA ILE A 15 -5.54 6.41 -0.40
C ILE A 15 -6.21 6.21 -1.76
N THR A 16 -5.51 6.52 -2.83
CA THR A 16 -6.01 6.49 -4.22
C THR A 16 -5.02 5.81 -5.15
N LEU A 17 -5.52 5.32 -6.28
CA LEU A 17 -4.64 4.81 -7.33
C LEU A 17 -3.73 5.92 -7.88
N ARG A 18 -2.41 5.71 -7.84
CA ARG A 18 -1.43 6.62 -8.43
C ARG A 18 -0.85 6.11 -9.75
N GLY A 19 -0.80 4.80 -9.93
CA GLY A 19 -0.30 4.20 -11.15
C GLY A 19 -0.36 2.69 -11.14
N VAL A 20 -0.05 2.11 -12.29
CA VAL A 20 0.03 0.65 -12.49
C VAL A 20 1.42 0.31 -12.99
N PHE A 21 2.08 -0.63 -12.33
CA PHE A 21 3.31 -1.24 -12.79
C PHE A 21 2.96 -2.53 -13.51
N VAL A 22 3.39 -2.66 -14.76
CA VAL A 22 3.15 -3.85 -15.58
C VAL A 22 4.46 -4.62 -15.70
N THR A 23 4.41 -5.91 -15.37
CA THR A 23 5.52 -6.86 -15.56
C THR A 23 5.03 -8.05 -16.37
N PRO A 24 5.91 -8.82 -17.05
CA PRO A 24 5.49 -10.00 -17.78
C PRO A 24 4.71 -10.97 -16.87
N GLY A 25 3.46 -11.23 -17.21
CA GLY A 25 2.58 -12.14 -16.46
C GLY A 25 1.89 -11.55 -15.23
N SER A 26 2.15 -10.28 -14.86
CA SER A 26 1.51 -9.68 -13.68
C SER A 26 1.45 -8.15 -13.71
N PHE A 27 0.62 -7.58 -12.84
CA PHE A 27 0.64 -6.14 -12.59
C PHE A 27 0.53 -5.81 -11.10
N ARG A 28 0.98 -4.62 -10.74
CA ARG A 28 0.92 -4.09 -9.38
C ARG A 28 0.33 -2.70 -9.40
N LEU A 29 -0.44 -2.37 -8.37
CA LEU A 29 -1.02 -1.04 -8.22
C LEU A 29 -0.18 -0.24 -7.24
N SER A 30 0.18 0.98 -7.62
CA SER A 30 0.77 1.97 -6.73
C SER A 30 -0.33 2.82 -6.14
N LEU A 31 -0.49 2.79 -4.82
CA LEU A 31 -1.48 3.55 -4.09
C LEU A 31 -0.82 4.66 -3.28
N ALA A 32 -1.40 5.85 -3.31
CA ALA A 32 -0.98 7.00 -2.53
C ALA A 32 -2.15 7.97 -2.33
N GLY A 33 -2.04 8.88 -1.37
CA GLY A 33 -3.03 9.92 -1.18
C GLY A 33 -2.67 10.86 -0.03
N PRO A 34 -3.63 11.67 0.44
CA PRO A 34 -3.41 12.61 1.54
C PRO A 34 -2.79 11.96 2.78
N LEU A 35 -3.16 10.73 3.13
CA LEU A 35 -2.55 10.01 4.27
C LEU A 35 -1.08 9.65 4.05
N THR A 36 -0.67 9.50 2.80
CA THR A 36 0.70 9.12 2.44
C THR A 36 1.53 10.31 1.95
N GLY A 37 1.02 11.53 2.13
CA GLY A 37 1.73 12.78 1.82
C GLY A 37 1.54 13.29 0.39
N THR A 38 0.59 12.74 -0.38
CA THR A 38 0.31 13.14 -1.76
C THR A 38 -1.08 13.75 -1.90
N GLU A 39 -1.37 14.39 -3.03
CA GLU A 39 -2.73 14.81 -3.35
C GLU A 39 -3.61 13.61 -3.74
N ARG A 40 -4.93 13.79 -3.60
CA ARG A 40 -5.92 12.85 -4.10
C ARG A 40 -5.95 12.89 -5.63
N LEU A 41 -6.06 11.72 -6.28
CA LEU A 41 -6.29 11.69 -7.72
C LEU A 41 -7.74 12.09 -8.04
N GLU A 42 -7.90 13.10 -8.90
CA GLU A 42 -9.20 13.61 -9.33
C GLU A 42 -9.25 13.82 -10.86
N GLY A 43 -10.47 13.90 -11.39
CA GLY A 43 -10.69 14.20 -12.80
C GLY A 43 -10.17 15.59 -13.18
N LYS A 44 -9.38 15.67 -14.24
CA LYS A 44 -8.82 16.95 -14.74
C LYS A 44 -9.94 17.97 -15.02
N ASN A 45 -9.66 19.24 -14.74
CA ASN A 45 -10.58 20.38 -14.92
C ASN A 45 -11.91 20.22 -14.16
N GLY A 46 -11.91 19.53 -13.01
CA GLY A 46 -13.11 19.32 -12.20
C GLY A 46 -14.14 18.37 -12.84
N ASN A 47 -13.69 17.48 -13.72
CA ASN A 47 -14.58 16.50 -14.35
C ASN A 47 -15.13 15.53 -13.30
N LYS A 48 -16.40 15.73 -12.95
CA LYS A 48 -17.11 14.94 -11.93
C LYS A 48 -17.31 13.48 -12.32
N VAL A 49 -17.49 13.20 -13.61
CA VAL A 49 -17.67 11.82 -14.10
C VAL A 49 -16.38 11.04 -13.98
N ALA A 50 -15.26 11.65 -14.39
CA ALA A 50 -13.94 11.04 -14.22
C ALA A 50 -13.59 10.83 -12.74
N THR A 51 -13.91 11.80 -11.89
CA THR A 51 -13.72 11.69 -10.44
C THR A 51 -14.55 10.56 -9.85
N ALA A 52 -15.84 10.47 -10.18
CA ALA A 52 -16.69 9.37 -9.72
C ALA A 52 -16.18 7.99 -10.19
N PHE A 53 -15.61 7.91 -11.40
CA PHE A 53 -14.98 6.68 -11.87
C PHE A 53 -13.73 6.30 -11.06
N LEU A 54 -12.88 7.27 -10.72
CA LEU A 54 -11.73 7.06 -9.84
C LEU A 54 -12.17 6.60 -8.45
N ASP A 55 -13.24 7.18 -7.91
CA ASP A 55 -13.78 6.81 -6.60
C ASP A 55 -14.27 5.36 -6.59
N ILE A 56 -14.90 4.90 -7.67
CA ILE A 56 -15.30 3.50 -7.83
C ILE A 56 -14.08 2.57 -7.84
N LEU A 57 -12.99 2.97 -8.51
CA LEU A 57 -11.75 2.19 -8.52
C LEU A 57 -11.13 2.12 -7.12
N ASP A 58 -11.05 3.25 -6.40
CA ASP A 58 -10.50 3.31 -5.05
C ASP A 58 -11.31 2.43 -4.08
N ILE A 59 -12.65 2.50 -4.15
CA ILE A 59 -13.54 1.64 -3.35
C ILE A 59 -13.32 0.15 -3.71
N SER A 60 -13.21 -0.17 -5.00
CA SER A 60 -12.98 -1.55 -5.45
C SER A 60 -11.66 -2.09 -4.92
N ILE A 61 -10.58 -1.31 -4.99
CA ILE A 61 -9.26 -1.66 -4.46
C ILE A 61 -9.33 -1.84 -2.94
N ALA A 62 -10.00 -0.94 -2.22
CA ALA A 62 -10.19 -1.05 -0.78
C ALA A 62 -10.93 -2.35 -0.39
N ILE A 63 -11.98 -2.72 -1.12
CA ILE A 63 -12.70 -3.99 -0.91
C ILE A 63 -11.78 -5.18 -1.14
N LEU A 64 -10.95 -5.16 -2.20
CA LEU A 64 -10.01 -6.24 -2.49
C LEU A 64 -8.93 -6.39 -1.40
N LEU A 65 -8.43 -5.28 -0.86
CA LEU A 65 -7.50 -5.26 0.27
C LEU A 65 -8.15 -5.83 1.54
N LEU A 66 -9.36 -5.39 1.87
CA LEU A 66 -10.09 -5.86 3.05
C LEU A 66 -10.45 -7.36 2.98
N ARG A 67 -10.69 -7.88 1.77
CA ARG A 67 -10.89 -9.32 1.53
C ARG A 67 -9.60 -10.13 1.51
N GLY A 68 -8.43 -9.49 1.55
CA GLY A 68 -7.14 -10.16 1.38
C GLY A 68 -6.92 -10.76 -0.01
N SER A 69 -7.69 -10.33 -1.02
CA SER A 69 -7.51 -10.77 -2.41
C SER A 69 -6.30 -10.11 -3.07
N ILE A 70 -5.92 -8.94 -2.56
CA ILE A 70 -4.65 -8.27 -2.82
C ILE A 70 -4.04 -7.85 -1.48
N VAL A 71 -2.73 -7.75 -1.44
CA VAL A 71 -1.94 -7.45 -0.25
C VAL A 71 -0.89 -6.40 -0.57
N VAL A 72 -0.38 -5.74 0.47
CA VAL A 72 0.75 -4.82 0.35
C VAL A 72 2.02 -5.65 0.14
N GLU A 73 2.64 -5.51 -1.02
CA GLU A 73 3.93 -6.15 -1.33
C GLU A 73 5.12 -5.31 -0.86
N GLY A 74 4.95 -3.98 -0.80
CA GLY A 74 6.02 -3.08 -0.40
C GLY A 74 5.56 -1.65 -0.24
N THR A 75 6.44 -0.84 0.34
CA THR A 75 6.26 0.60 0.49
C THR A 75 7.45 1.31 -0.12
N PHE A 76 7.21 2.28 -0.99
CA PHE A 76 8.25 3.14 -1.53
C PHE A 76 8.22 4.46 -0.76
N ILE A 77 9.36 4.85 -0.19
CA ILE A 77 9.47 6.06 0.64
C ILE A 77 10.22 7.12 -0.17
N GLY A 78 9.56 8.24 -0.39
CA GLY A 78 10.15 9.47 -0.93
C GLY A 78 10.41 10.50 0.17
N ALA A 79 10.91 11.67 -0.21
CA ALA A 79 11.31 12.71 0.75
C ALA A 79 10.15 13.29 1.59
N ARG A 80 8.92 13.27 1.07
CA ARG A 80 7.72 13.85 1.75
C ARG A 80 6.47 12.99 1.61
N GLU A 81 6.62 11.84 0.96
CA GLU A 81 5.52 10.98 0.59
C GLU A 81 5.95 9.52 0.66
N PHE A 82 4.99 8.62 0.79
CA PHE A 82 5.21 7.21 0.53
C PHE A 82 4.10 6.67 -0.35
N THR A 83 4.39 5.60 -1.07
CA THR A 83 3.39 4.85 -1.84
C THR A 83 3.37 3.40 -1.40
N LEU A 84 2.18 2.81 -1.39
CA LEU A 84 1.98 1.40 -1.13
C LEU A 84 1.87 0.69 -2.46
N VAL A 85 2.68 -0.34 -2.67
CA VAL A 85 2.52 -1.21 -3.84
C VAL A 85 1.76 -2.44 -3.42
N VAL A 86 0.62 -2.66 -4.08
CA VAL A 86 -0.29 -3.76 -3.78
C VAL A 86 -0.43 -4.67 -4.99
N SER A 87 -0.49 -5.97 -4.73
CA SER A 87 -0.84 -6.96 -5.74
C SER A 87 -1.38 -8.24 -5.11
N GLY A 88 -1.73 -9.23 -5.92
CA GLY A 88 -2.24 -10.51 -5.47
C GLY A 88 -2.62 -11.43 -6.63
N PRO A 89 -3.24 -12.60 -6.34
CA PRO A 89 -3.48 -13.64 -7.34
C PRO A 89 -4.31 -13.17 -8.52
N ILE A 90 -5.26 -12.27 -8.27
CA ILE A 90 -6.10 -11.66 -9.31
C ILE A 90 -5.30 -10.81 -10.31
N PHE A 91 -4.09 -10.39 -9.95
CA PHE A 91 -3.17 -9.61 -10.78
C PHE A 91 -1.94 -10.41 -11.23
N GLY A 92 -1.98 -11.75 -11.10
CA GLY A 92 -0.92 -12.65 -11.55
C GLY A 92 0.27 -12.78 -10.60
N MET A 93 0.15 -12.30 -9.36
CA MET A 93 1.18 -12.44 -8.33
C MET A 93 0.72 -13.39 -7.21
N PRO A 94 1.55 -14.34 -6.74
CA PRO A 94 1.23 -15.09 -5.54
C PRO A 94 1.21 -14.16 -4.32
N ILE A 95 0.44 -14.52 -3.28
CA ILE A 95 0.47 -13.80 -2.01
C ILE A 95 1.82 -14.10 -1.33
N PRO A 96 2.60 -13.10 -0.91
CA PRO A 96 3.83 -13.32 -0.15
C PRO A 96 3.50 -14.00 1.18
N GLU A 97 4.06 -15.19 1.40
CA GLU A 97 3.97 -15.88 2.67
C GLU A 97 5.22 -15.57 3.49
N PRO A 98 5.09 -15.24 4.79
CA PRO A 98 6.25 -15.02 5.64
C PRO A 98 7.04 -16.33 5.80
N SER A 99 8.35 -16.28 5.56
CA SER A 99 9.27 -17.38 5.84
C SER A 99 9.46 -17.55 7.35
N LEU A 100 8.47 -18.13 8.01
CA LEU A 100 8.49 -18.47 9.43
C LEU A 100 9.53 -19.54 9.85
N PRO A 101 9.95 -20.52 9.01
CA PRO A 101 10.88 -21.56 9.44
C PRO A 101 12.23 -21.01 9.90
N ASP A 102 12.78 -20.04 9.15
CA ASP A 102 14.13 -19.52 9.38
C ASP A 102 14.17 -18.37 10.38
N LEU A 103 13.01 -17.84 10.80
CA LEU A 103 12.93 -16.68 11.71
C LEU A 103 13.62 -16.94 13.05
N ARG A 104 13.58 -18.19 13.53
CA ARG A 104 14.26 -18.60 14.77
C ARG A 104 15.77 -18.67 14.60
N ASP A 105 16.23 -19.13 13.44
CA ASP A 105 17.65 -19.27 13.12
C ASP A 105 18.27 -17.89 12.84
N ASP A 106 17.57 -17.03 12.09
CA ASP A 106 17.92 -15.63 11.85
C ASP A 106 17.97 -14.82 13.15
N TYR A 107 16.99 -15.00 14.04
CA TYR A 107 17.01 -14.36 15.36
C TYR A 107 18.20 -14.81 16.20
N THR A 108 18.53 -16.10 16.15
CA THR A 108 19.67 -16.67 16.90
C THR A 108 21.00 -16.15 16.33
N LEU A 109 21.13 -16.07 15.00
CA LEU A 109 22.29 -15.49 14.32
C LEU A 109 22.45 -14.01 14.68
N TYR A 110 21.38 -13.22 14.57
CA TYR A 110 21.36 -11.80 14.92
C TYR A 110 21.79 -11.59 16.38
N LYS A 111 21.19 -12.34 17.31
CA LYS A 111 21.55 -12.28 18.73
C LYS A 111 23.03 -12.60 18.95
N LYS A 112 23.56 -13.63 18.30
CA LYS A 112 24.98 -14.01 18.39
C LYS A 112 25.90 -12.88 17.90
N VAL A 113 25.58 -12.25 16.76
CA VAL A 113 26.38 -11.14 16.21
C VAL A 113 26.36 -9.93 17.14
N ILE A 114 25.19 -9.54 17.66
CA ILE A 114 25.09 -8.39 18.56
C ILE A 114 25.76 -8.63 19.90
N THR A 115 25.55 -9.79 20.52
CA THR A 115 26.20 -10.11 21.81
C THR A 115 27.72 -10.15 21.67
N ASN A 116 28.25 -10.68 20.57
CA ASN A 116 29.70 -10.74 20.33
C ASN A 116 30.32 -9.36 20.03
N GLN A 117 29.63 -8.48 19.31
CA GLN A 117 30.19 -7.17 18.95
C GLN A 117 30.00 -6.11 20.03
N PHE A 118 28.89 -6.16 20.77
CA PHE A 118 28.54 -5.09 21.72
C PHE A 118 28.68 -5.52 23.18
N HIS A 119 29.16 -6.74 23.47
CA HIS A 119 29.20 -7.34 24.82
C HIS A 119 27.87 -7.19 25.57
N PHE A 120 26.76 -7.12 24.82
CA PHE A 120 25.45 -6.89 25.37
C PHE A 120 24.93 -8.24 25.87
N ASN A 121 24.91 -8.41 27.19
CA ASN A 121 24.35 -9.57 27.86
C ASN A 121 22.93 -9.19 28.32
N PRO A 122 21.87 -9.56 27.58
CA PRO A 122 20.49 -9.28 27.97
C PRO A 122 20.10 -10.03 29.25
#